data_AF-A0A1Y0C651-F1
#
_entry.id   AF-A0A1Y0C651-F1
#
_cell.length_a   1.000
_cell.length_b   1.000
_cell.length_c   1.000
_cell.angle_alpha   90.00
_cell.angle_beta   90.00
_cell.angle_gamma   90.00
#
_symmetry.space_group_name_H-M   'P 1'
#
loop_
_entity.id
_entity.type
_entity.pdbx_description
1 polymer ?
#
loop_
_entity_poly.entity_id
_entity_poly.type
_entity_poly.pdbx_seq_one_letter_code
_entity_poly.pdbx_strand_id
1 'polypeptide(L)'
;MHATVTVVSDTEHDPYTCYWAELRDVHAVDAANYFIGSDNWTQVEEEPEPEAHPHSASVERDGHPPLHFIAADPTVADTASDALVKILGRGPDSVH
;
A
#
# COMPACT_ATOMS: atom_id res chain seq x y z
N MET A 1 -3.25 18.87 -3.40
CA MET A 1 -3.88 17.61 -2.99
C MET A 1 -2.77 16.60 -3.04
N HIS A 2 -2.22 16.30 -1.88
CA HIS A 2 -1.15 15.34 -1.71
C HIS A 2 -1.80 14.04 -1.26
N ALA A 3 -1.22 12.94 -1.72
CA ALA A 3 -1.63 11.61 -1.31
C ALA A 3 -0.40 10.79 -0.96
N THR A 4 -0.61 9.81 -0.09
CA THR A 4 0.41 8.91 0.41
C THR A 4 -0.05 7.49 0.14
N VAL A 5 0.90 6.65 -0.25
CA VAL A 5 0.69 5.20 -0.35
C VAL A 5 1.76 4.53 0.46
N THR A 6 1.36 3.62 1.33
CA THR A 6 2.25 2.82 2.16
C THR A 6 1.98 1.35 1.89
N VAL A 7 3.03 0.55 1.75
CA VAL A 7 2.94 -0.92 1.73
C VAL A 7 3.91 -1.45 2.78
N VAL A 8 3.38 -2.27 3.68
CA VAL A 8 4.12 -2.91 4.77
C VAL A 8 4.12 -4.40 4.51
N SER A 9 5.30 -5.00 4.68
CA SER A 9 5.46 -6.45 4.80
C SER A 9 6.37 -6.73 5.98
N ASP A 10 5.80 -7.22 7.08
CA ASP A 10 6.55 -7.57 8.28
C ASP A 10 6.76 -9.09 8.30
N THR A 11 7.93 -9.54 7.84
CA THR A 11 8.32 -10.96 7.85
C THR A 11 9.58 -11.17 8.68
N GLU A 12 9.79 -12.40 9.17
CA GLU A 12 11.00 -12.74 9.93
C GLU A 12 12.30 -12.61 9.10
N HIS A 13 12.19 -12.72 7.78
CA HIS A 13 13.35 -12.80 6.89
C HIS A 13 13.66 -11.51 6.15
N ASP A 14 12.64 -10.75 5.77
CA ASP A 14 12.76 -9.54 4.96
C ASP A 14 11.61 -8.57 5.31
N PRO A 15 11.63 -7.93 6.49
CA PRO A 15 10.63 -6.93 6.84
C PRO A 15 10.94 -5.63 6.11
N TYR A 16 9.92 -5.01 5.52
CA TYR A 16 10.06 -3.69 4.91
C TYR A 16 8.78 -2.86 4.94
N THR A 17 8.96 -1.55 4.80
CA THR A 17 7.90 -0.58 4.53
C THR A 17 8.27 0.29 3.34
N CYS A 18 7.50 0.20 2.26
CA CYS A 18 7.61 1.07 1.09
C CYS A 18 6.67 2.26 1.24
N TYR A 19 7.20 3.48 1.08
CA TYR A 19 6.43 4.71 1.22
C TYR A 19 6.54 5.59 -0.03
N TRP A 20 5.39 6.04 -0.55
CA TRP A 20 5.30 7.05 -1.61
C TRP A 20 4.54 8.28 -1.08
N ALA A 21 5.18 9.44 -1.13
CA ALA A 21 4.67 10.70 -0.61
C ALA A 21 4.35 11.71 -1.72
N GLU A 22 3.55 12.73 -1.43
CA GLU A 22 3.26 13.82 -2.37
C GLU A 22 2.75 13.34 -3.74
N LEU A 23 2.01 12.23 -3.76
CA LEU A 23 1.40 11.72 -4.98
C LEU A 23 0.31 12.68 -5.47
N ARG A 24 0.17 12.74 -6.80
CA ARG A 24 -0.99 13.38 -7.42
C ARG A 24 -2.22 12.51 -7.14
N ASP A 25 -3.38 13.16 -6.97
CA ASP A 25 -4.63 12.46 -6.66
C ASP A 25 -4.95 11.31 -7.63
N VAL A 26 -4.72 11.51 -8.94
CA VAL A 26 -4.91 10.47 -9.97
C VAL A 26 -4.06 9.22 -9.71
N HIS A 27 -2.81 9.38 -9.28
CA HIS A 27 -1.91 8.25 -8.99
C HIS A 27 -2.36 7.49 -7.74
N ALA A 28 -2.88 8.20 -6.73
CA ALA A 28 -3.43 7.56 -5.55
C ALA A 28 -4.74 6.83 -5.84
N VAL A 29 -5.56 7.36 -6.76
CA VAL A 29 -6.74 6.65 -7.29
C VAL A 29 -6.34 5.39 -8.03
N ASP A 30 -5.33 5.45 -8.89
CA ASP A 30 -4.83 4.27 -9.60
C ASP A 30 -4.25 3.21 -8.64
N ALA A 31 -3.52 3.63 -7.61
CA ALA A 31 -3.03 2.75 -6.56
C ALA A 31 -4.18 2.12 -5.76
N ALA A 32 -5.17 2.91 -5.34
CA ALA A 32 -6.36 2.38 -4.66
C ALA A 32 -7.12 1.37 -5.54
N ASN A 33 -7.30 1.68 -6.83
CA ASN A 33 -7.96 0.79 -7.78
C ASN A 33 -7.20 -0.54 -7.97
N TYR A 34 -5.86 -0.53 -7.90
CA TYR A 34 -5.06 -1.75 -7.93
C TYR A 34 -5.41 -2.66 -6.74
N PHE A 35 -5.45 -2.12 -5.51
CA PHE A 35 -5.79 -2.89 -4.32
C PHE A 35 -7.24 -3.37 -4.34
N ILE A 36 -8.19 -2.48 -4.68
CA ILE A 36 -9.63 -2.80 -4.77
C ILE A 36 -9.91 -3.87 -5.82
N GLY A 37 -9.19 -3.84 -6.94
CA GLY A 37 -9.36 -4.78 -8.06
C GLY A 37 -8.60 -6.09 -7.91
N SER A 38 -7.84 -6.27 -6.82
CA SER A 38 -7.00 -7.46 -6.59
C SER A 38 -7.70 -8.46 -5.67
N ASP A 39 -7.79 -9.72 -6.10
CA ASP A 39 -8.30 -10.81 -5.26
C ASP A 39 -7.42 -11.13 -4.04
N ASN A 40 -6.16 -10.67 -4.05
CA ASN A 40 -5.20 -10.92 -2.97
C ASN A 40 -5.28 -9.92 -1.80
N TRP A 41 -6.01 -8.82 -1.98
CA TRP A 41 -6.11 -7.74 -0.98
C TRP A 41 -7.54 -7.64 -0.48
N THR A 42 -7.70 -7.56 0.83
CA THR A 42 -9.00 -7.33 1.47
C THR A 42 -9.03 -5.93 2.05
N GLN A 43 -9.99 -5.10 1.64
CA GLN A 43 -10.18 -3.78 2.22
C GLN A 43 -10.78 -3.91 3.63
N VAL A 44 -10.22 -3.16 4.58
CA VAL A 44 -10.71 -3.07 5.96
C VAL A 44 -10.98 -1.60 6.31
N GLU A 45 -11.88 -1.36 7.27
CA GLU A 45 -12.26 0.00 7.68
C GLU A 45 -11.27 0.64 8.64
N GLU A 46 -10.59 -0.18 9.45
CA GLU A 46 -9.66 0.26 10.49
C GLU A 46 -8.21 0.10 10.04
N GLU A 47 -7.31 0.91 10.59
CA GLU A 47 -5.88 0.78 10.35
C GLU A 47 -5.40 -0.59 10.89
N PRO A 48 -4.77 -1.43 10.06
CA PRO A 48 -4.36 -2.76 10.45
C PRO A 48 -3.22 -2.72 11.46
N GLU A 49 -3.40 -3.41 12.58
CA GLU A 49 -2.33 -3.63 13.56
C GLU A 49 -1.27 -4.58 12.96
N PRO A 50 0.02 -4.19 12.89
CA PRO A 50 1.06 -4.99 12.25
C PRO A 50 1.17 -6.42 12.80
N GLU A 51 0.94 -6.61 14.11
CA GLU A 51 1.00 -7.91 14.77
C GLU A 51 -0.09 -8.89 14.30
N ALA A 52 -1.26 -8.37 13.92
CA ALA A 52 -2.38 -9.15 13.40
C ALA A 52 -2.37 -9.25 11.87
N HIS A 53 -1.82 -8.22 11.22
CA HIS A 53 -1.84 -8.03 9.78
C HIS A 53 -0.46 -7.57 9.29
N PRO A 54 0.52 -8.49 9.25
CA PRO A 54 1.90 -8.17 8.90
C PRO A 54 2.05 -7.67 7.46
N HIS A 55 1.09 -7.98 6.57
CA HIS A 55 1.09 -7.51 5.20
C HIS A 55 -0.10 -6.58 5.00
N SER A 56 0.18 -5.28 4.95
CA SER A 56 -0.84 -4.26 4.85
C SER A 56 -0.47 -3.17 3.85
N ALA A 57 -1.47 -2.47 3.36
CA ALA A 57 -1.29 -1.29 2.54
C ALA A 57 -2.28 -0.21 2.96
N SER A 58 -1.86 1.05 2.88
CA SER A 58 -2.73 2.20 3.07
C SER A 58 -2.62 3.18 1.94
N VAL A 59 -3.75 3.78 1.57
CA VAL A 59 -3.84 4.88 0.60
C VAL A 59 -4.56 6.03 1.27
N GLU A 60 -3.83 7.11 1.55
CA GLU A 60 -4.39 8.30 2.19
C GLU A 60 -4.41 9.43 1.17
N ARG A 61 -5.55 10.11 1.08
CA ARG A 61 -5.79 11.18 0.11
C ARG A 61 -6.40 12.36 0.86
N ASP A 62 -5.85 13.56 0.64
CA ASP A 62 -6.40 14.79 1.21
C ASP A 62 -7.91 14.90 0.98
N GLY A 63 -8.70 15.06 2.05
CA GLY A 63 -10.15 15.24 1.95
C GLY A 63 -10.97 13.96 1.70
N HIS A 64 -10.34 12.79 1.73
CA HIS A 64 -11.01 11.48 1.67
C HIS A 64 -10.65 10.64 2.89
N PRO A 65 -11.53 9.72 3.34
CA PRO A 65 -11.16 8.71 4.32
C PRO A 65 -9.98 7.87 3.81
N PRO A 66 -9.04 7.48 4.70
CA PRO A 66 -7.97 6.56 4.31
C PRO A 66 -8.56 5.21 3.93
N LEU A 67 -7.92 4.54 2.98
CA LEU A 67 -8.25 3.18 2.58
C LEU A 67 -7.17 2.26 3.11
N HIS A 68 -7.57 1.21 3.81
CA HIS A 68 -6.68 0.22 4.38
C HIS A 68 -6.94 -1.14 3.75
N PHE A 69 -5.87 -1.88 3.48
CA PHE A 69 -5.91 -3.19 2.85
C PHE A 69 -4.99 -4.14 3.61
N ILE A 70 -5.41 -5.40 3.71
CA ILE A 70 -4.62 -6.48 4.30
C ILE A 70 -4.46 -7.63 3.32
N ALA A 71 -3.34 -8.32 3.40
CA ALA A 71 -3.06 -9.55 2.68
C ALA A 71 -2.57 -10.63 3.66
N ALA A 72 -2.81 -11.90 3.31
CA ALA A 72 -2.34 -13.03 4.11
C ALA A 72 -0.95 -13.53 3.68
N ASP A 73 -0.52 -13.21 2.45
CA ASP A 73 0.69 -13.74 1.83
C ASP A 73 1.74 -12.63 1.66
N PRO A 74 2.98 -12.80 2.17
CA PRO A 74 4.04 -11.82 2.03
C PRO A 74 4.41 -11.52 0.56
N THR A 75 4.33 -12.51 -0.33
CA THR A 75 4.68 -12.35 -1.75
C THR A 75 3.73 -11.40 -2.48
N VAL A 76 2.53 -11.19 -1.93
CA VAL A 76 1.55 -10.22 -2.43
C VAL A 76 2.02 -8.80 -2.17
N ALA A 77 2.66 -8.54 -1.02
CA ALA A 77 3.22 -7.22 -0.71
C ALA A 77 4.40 -6.88 -1.63
N ASP A 78 5.25 -7.86 -1.96
CA ASP A 78 6.35 -7.68 -2.92
C ASP A 78 5.80 -7.33 -4.30
N THR A 79 4.81 -8.13 -4.74
CA THR A 79 4.13 -7.93 -6.04
C THR A 79 3.44 -6.57 -6.10
N ALA A 80 2.81 -6.13 -5.00
CA ALA A 80 2.18 -4.82 -4.91
C ALA A 80 3.20 -3.69 -5.00
N SER A 81 4.34 -3.82 -4.32
CA SER A 81 5.42 -2.82 -4.38
C SER A 81 5.93 -2.67 -5.82
N ASP A 82 6.19 -3.77 -6.52
CA ASP A 82 6.60 -3.77 -7.93
C ASP A 82 5.52 -3.21 -8.87
N ALA A 83 4.25 -3.52 -8.61
CA ALA A 83 3.13 -3.01 -9.38
C ALA A 83 3.00 -1.48 -9.21
N LEU A 84 3.12 -0.99 -7.98
CA LEU A 84 3.08 0.44 -7.67
C LEU A 84 4.21 1.21 -8.34
N VAL A 85 5.43 0.65 -8.43
CA VAL A 85 6.52 1.29 -9.19
C VAL A 85 6.11 1.52 -10.65
N LYS A 86 5.42 0.56 -11.27
CA LYS A 86 4.93 0.67 -12.65
C LYS A 86 3.75 1.65 -12.78
N ILE A 87 2.80 1.59 -11.86
CA ILE A 87 1.60 2.45 -11.85
C ILE A 87 2.00 3.92 -11.62
N LEU A 88 2.86 4.17 -10.65
CA LEU A 88 3.27 5.52 -10.24
C LEU A 88 4.40 6.07 -11.12
N GLY A 89 5.04 5.21 -11.92
CA GLY A 89 6.18 5.56 -12.77
C GLY A 89 7.44 5.96 -11.99
N ARG A 90 7.52 5.60 -10.71
CA ARG A 90 8.65 5.92 -9.82
C ARG A 90 8.76 4.93 -8.66
N GLY A 91 9.99 4.77 -8.15
CA GLY A 91 10.28 4.00 -6.93
C GLY A 91 9.67 4.63 -5.67
N PRO A 92 9.65 3.88 -4.55
CA PRO A 92 9.28 4.43 -3.25
C PRO A 92 10.24 5.55 -2.85
N ASP A 93 9.71 6.57 -2.19
CA ASP A 93 10.48 7.70 -1.67
C ASP A 93 11.33 7.26 -0.47
N SER A 94 10.90 6.24 0.27
CA SER A 94 11.73 5.54 1.26
C SER A 94 11.35 4.07 1.39
N VAL A 95 12.35 3.27 1.76
CA VAL A 95 12.20 1.86 2.17
C VAL A 95 12.89 1.72 3.52
N HIS A 96 12.13 1.26 4.52
CA HIS A 96 12.62 1.05 5.89
C HIS A 96 12.46 -0.41 6.30
#